data_AF-A0A6H9UTY9-F1
#
_entry.id   AF-A0A6H9UTY9-F1
#
_cell.length_a   1.000
_cell.length_b   1.000
_cell.length_c   1.000
_cell.angle_alpha   90.00
_cell.angle_beta   90.00
_cell.angle_gamma   90.00
#
_symmetry.space_group_name_H-M   'P 1'
#
loop_
_entity.id
_entity.type
_entity.pdbx_description
1 polymer ?
#
loop_
_entity_poly.entity_id
_entity_poly.type
_entity_poly.pdbx_seq_one_letter_code
_entity_poly.pdbx_strand_id
1 'polypeptide(L)' 'LQRQAFSALRASPGARRYYDRQRAREAGYNPALRQVGNRLVGNLHGCLKTRTTYDEATAWSHHAHTPAV' A
#
# COMPACT_ATOMS: atom_id res chain seq x y z
N LEU A 1 0.59 6.06 12.30
CA LEU A 1 0.26 5.31 11.06
C LEU A 1 0.64 3.82 11.10
N GLN A 2 1.73 3.39 11.74
CA GLN A 2 2.14 1.96 11.69
C GLN A 2 1.08 0.96 12.18
N ARG A 3 0.35 1.26 13.27
CA ARG A 3 -0.75 0.39 13.75
C ARG A 3 -1.88 0.22 12.74
N GLN A 4 -2.23 1.30 12.03
CA GLN A 4 -3.26 1.26 10.98
C GLN A 4 -2.76 0.53 9.73
N ALA A 5 -1.48 0.72 9.36
CA ALA A 5 -0.86 -0.03 8.27
C ALA A 5 -0.85 -1.53 8.59
N PHE A 6 -0.54 -1.90 9.84
CA PHE A 6 -0.58 -3.28 10.30
C PHE A 6 -1.98 -3.89 10.27
N SER A 7 -3.01 -3.16 10.74
CA SER A 7 -4.39 -3.64 10.65
C SER A 7 -4.85 -3.80 9.19
N ALA A 8 -4.40 -2.91 8.30
CA ALA A 8 -4.71 -2.99 6.87
C ALA A 8 -4.11 -4.24 6.19
N LEU A 9 -2.99 -4.79 6.68
CA LEU A 9 -2.43 -6.05 6.16
C LEU A 9 -3.41 -7.23 6.28
N ARG A 10 -4.34 -7.18 7.25
CA ARG A 10 -5.37 -8.21 7.42
C ARG A 10 -6.59 -7.97 6.54
N ALA A 11 -6.93 -6.71 6.27
CA ALA A 11 -8.14 -6.33 5.54
C ALA A 11 -7.93 -6.19 4.02
N SER A 12 -6.69 -5.91 3.59
CA SER A 12 -6.33 -5.63 2.20
C SER A 12 -5.28 -6.62 1.70
N PRO A 13 -5.63 -7.53 0.77
CA PRO A 13 -4.67 -8.42 0.12
C PRO A 13 -3.59 -7.67 -0.66
N GLY A 14 -3.92 -6.50 -1.23
CA GLY A 14 -2.96 -5.64 -1.93
C GLY A 14 -1.90 -5.07 -0.98
N ALA A 15 -2.32 -4.58 0.19
CA ALA A 15 -1.41 -4.11 1.23
C ALA A 15 -0.48 -5.22 1.72
N ARG A 16 -1.00 -6.44 1.87
CA ARG A 16 -0.20 -7.61 2.26
C ARG A 16 0.86 -7.95 1.23
N ARG A 17 0.49 -8.06 -0.05
CA ARG A 17 1.46 -8.33 -1.14
C ARG A 17 2.55 -7.25 -1.23
N TYR A 18 2.19 -5.98 -1.06
CA TYR A 18 3.16 -4.89 -1.05
C TYR A 18 4.11 -4.98 0.14
N TYR A 19 3.59 -5.25 1.34
CA TYR A 19 4.40 -5.48 2.53
C TYR A 19 5.38 -6.65 2.36
N ASP A 20 4.89 -7.80 1.87
CA ASP A 20 5.70 -8.98 1.64
C ASP A 20 6.81 -8.69 0.60
N ARG A 21 6.52 -7.91 -0.46
CA ARG A 21 7.53 -7.44 -1.42
C ARG A 21 8.60 -6.57 -0.76
N GLN A 22 8.24 -5.69 0.17
CA GLN A 22 9.23 -4.89 0.90
C GLN A 22 10.08 -5.76 1.83
N ARG A 23 9.48 -6.74 2.51
CA ARG A 23 10.20 -7.70 3.35
C ARG A 23 11.14 -8.59 2.55
N ALA A 24 10.75 -8.99 1.34
CA ALA A 24 11.60 -9.74 0.41
C ALA A 24 12.81 -8.93 -0.09
N ARG A 25 12.72 -7.59 -0.07
CA ARG A 25 13.84 -6.67 -0.33
C ARG A 25 14.66 -6.36 0.93
N GLU A 26 14.56 -7.23 1.95
CA GLU A 26 15.23 -7.11 3.24
C GLU A 26 14.89 -5.82 4.02
N ALA A 27 13.79 -5.15 3.69
CA ALA A 27 13.36 -3.98 4.44
C ALA A 27 13.00 -4.39 5.88
N GLY A 28 13.53 -3.64 6.84
CA GLY A 28 13.16 -3.78 8.25
C GLY A 28 11.65 -3.67 8.46
N TYR A 29 11.14 -4.27 9.54
CA TYR A 29 9.72 -4.33 9.85
C TYR A 29 9.04 -2.94 9.86
N ASN A 30 9.64 -2.00 10.59
CA ASN A 30 9.13 -0.63 10.73
C ASN A 30 9.17 0.18 9.43
N PRO A 31 10.26 0.17 8.65
CA PRO A 31 10.31 0.75 7.30
C PRO A 31 9.25 0.18 6.35
N ALA A 32 9.07 -1.14 6.33
CA ALA A 32 8.09 -1.80 5.46
C ALA A 32 6.65 -1.34 5.79
N LEU A 33 6.30 -1.32 7.08
CA LEU A 33 4.99 -0.81 7.53
C LEU A 33 4.80 0.67 7.23
N ARG A 34 5.86 1.48 7.32
CA ARG A 34 5.78 2.91 7.01
C ARG A 34 5.48 3.14 5.53
N GLN A 35 6.11 2.37 4.64
CA GLN A 35 5.80 2.43 3.21
C GLN A 35 4.36 2.02 2.89
N VAL A 36 3.86 0.94 3.50
CA VAL A 36 2.45 0.51 3.36
C VAL A 36 1.50 1.63 3.82
N GLY A 37 1.76 2.21 4.99
CA GLY A 37 0.95 3.30 5.54
C GLY A 37 0.93 4.53 4.63
N ASN A 38 2.09 4.95 4.13
CA ASN A 38 2.16 6.07 3.19
C ASN A 38 1.37 5.80 1.91
N ARG A 39 1.40 4.55 1.42
CA ARG A 39 0.66 4.17 0.21
C ARG A 39 -0.85 4.20 0.41
N LEU A 40 -1.34 3.70 1.54
CA LEU A 40 -2.76 3.73 1.90
C LEU A 40 -3.31 5.16 1.95
N VAL A 41 -2.55 6.08 2.55
CA VAL A 41 -2.93 7.50 2.60
C VAL A 41 -3.00 8.10 1.19
N GLY A 42 -2.04 7.76 0.32
CA GLY A 42 -2.04 8.19 -1.08
C GLY A 42 -3.26 7.70 -1.86
N ASN A 43 -3.64 6.42 -1.68
CA ASN A 43 -4.81 5.84 -2.33
C ASN A 43 -6.11 6.50 -1.84
N LEU A 44 -6.28 6.65 -0.52
CA LEU A 44 -7.45 7.31 0.05
C LEU A 44 -7.56 8.76 -0.41
N HIS A 45 -6.44 9.49 -0.42
CA HIS A 45 -6.41 10.86 -0.93
C HIS A 45 -6.84 10.93 -2.41
N GLY A 46 -6.38 9.98 -3.24
CA GLY A 46 -6.85 9.85 -4.63
C GLY A 46 -8.37 9.70 -4.71
N CYS A 47 -8.93 8.75 -3.97
CA CYS A 47 -10.38 8.51 -3.92
C CYS A 47 -11.17 9.74 -3.46
N LEU A 48 -10.69 10.44 -2.43
CA LEU A 48 -11.32 11.67 -1.94
C LEU A 48 -11.25 12.80 -2.98
N LYS A 49 -10.11 12.96 -3.66
CA LYS A 49 -9.93 13.98 -4.70
C LYS A 49 -10.85 13.76 -5.89
N THR A 50 -11.04 12.52 -6.32
CA THR A 50 -11.89 12.16 -7.46
C THR A 50 -13.34 11.89 -7.06
N ARG A 51 -13.66 11.92 -5.77
CA ARG A 51 -14.95 11.49 -5.18
C ARG A 51 -15.37 10.09 -5.64
N THR A 52 -14.40 9.20 -5.81
CA THR A 52 -14.66 7.80 -6.17
C THR A 52 -14.60 6.92 -4.93
N THR A 53 -15.41 5.87 -4.91
CA THR A 53 -15.30 4.84 -3.89
C THR A 53 -13.95 4.14 -3.98
N TYR A 54 -13.46 3.66 -2.84
CA TYR A 54 -12.24 2.87 -2.80
C TYR A 54 -12.44 1.55 -3.56
N ASP A 55 -11.55 1.26 -4.51
CA ASP A 55 -11.46 -0.01 -5.21
C ASP A 55 -10.05 -0.58 -5.00
N GLU A 56 -9.99 -1.76 -4.40
CA GLU A 56 -8.76 -2.48 -4.08
C GLU A 56 -7.93 -2.79 -5.34
N ALA A 57 -8.58 -3.17 -6.45
CA ALA A 57 -7.87 -3.50 -7.67
C ALA A 57 -7.15 -2.25 -8.20
N THR A 58 -7.87 -1.12 -8.31
CA THR A 58 -7.31 0.15 -8.77
C THR A 58 -6.26 0.71 -7.79
N ALA A 59 -6.51 0.64 -6.49
CA ALA A 59 -5.62 1.15 -5.44
C ALA A 59 -4.23 0.50 -5.43
N TRP A 60 -4.13 -0.78 -5.80
CA TRP A 60 -2.87 -1.53 -5.78
C TRP A 60 -2.31 -1.88 -7.17
N SER A 61 -3.04 -1.60 -8.26
CA SER A 61 -2.61 -1.87 -9.66
C SER A 61 -1.32 -1.16 -10.06
N HIS A 62 -1.07 0.04 -9.53
CA HIS A 62 0.10 0.85 -9.87
C HIS A 62 1.45 0.23 -9.47
N HIS A 63 1.48 -0.84 -8.66
CA HIS A 63 2.72 -1.55 -8.31
C HIS A 63 3.14 -2.63 -9.31
N ALA A 64 2.41 -2.80 -10.42
CA ALA A 64 2.90 -3.54 -11.59
C ALA A 64 3.84 -2.69 -12.47
N HIS A 65 3.77 -1.36 -12.38
CA HIS A 65 4.62 -0.46 -13.16
C HIS A 65 5.89 -0.11 -12.37
N THR A 66 6.90 -0.95 -12.48
CA THR A 66 8.29 -0.49 -12.38
C THR A 66 8.57 0.27 -13.67
N PRO A 67 8.78 1.60 -13.69
CA PRO A 67 9.32 2.24 -14.86
C PRO A 67 10.74 1.69 -15.07
N ALA A 68 10.94 0.95 -16.17
CA ALA A 68 12.26 0.58 -16.62
C ALA A 68 12.95 1.85 -17.13
N VAL A 69 13.98 2.29 -16.42
CA VAL A 69 14.97 3.26 -16.91
C VAL A 69 16.33 2.85 -16.39
#